data_AF-A0A6I9N205-F1
#
_entry.id   AF-A0A6I9N205-F1
#
_cell.length_a   1.000
_cell.length_b   1.000
_cell.length_c   1.000
_cell.angle_alpha   90.00
_cell.angle_beta   90.00
_cell.angle_gamma   90.00
#
_symmetry.space_group_name_H-M   'P 1'
#
loop_
_entity.id
_entity.type
_entity.pdbx_description
1 polymer ?
#
loop_
_entity_poly.entity_id
_entity_poly.type
_entity_poly.pdbx_seq_one_letter_code
_entity_poly.pdbx_strand_id
1 'polypeptide(L)'
;MSAGIYTAFKTFLHKDKILIKRLLKGIQRKRPSEVQSAILRRHLLELTQSFIIPLERYMASLMPLQRSVSPWKTPPQIRPFSQEDFLLSLDDTGPQLTSVLKGDWLGLYRKFFRSPNFDGWYRQRHREMTQKLESLHLEVLCDADLVTWTKDKSEVETVDLILKLREKLNKARRQQLQLKDGVLEKLENFIETIVTSLPEELGRVLSTHCTHITHSTH
;
A
#
# COMPACT_ATOMS: atom_id res chain seq x y z
N MET A 1 48.43 -14.62 -14.88
CA MET A 1 47.11 -14.53 -14.23
C MET A 1 46.58 -13.12 -14.48
N SER A 2 45.39 -12.97 -15.04
CA SER A 2 44.81 -11.65 -15.35
C SER A 2 44.41 -10.93 -14.05
N ALA A 3 44.81 -9.67 -13.88
CA ALA A 3 44.36 -8.84 -12.76
C ALA A 3 42.84 -8.66 -12.80
N GLY A 4 42.14 -9.03 -11.73
CA GLY A 4 40.69 -8.92 -11.61
C GLY A 4 40.20 -9.27 -10.20
N ILE A 5 39.03 -8.73 -9.83
CA ILE A 5 38.34 -9.11 -8.59
C ILE A 5 37.55 -10.39 -8.89
N TYR A 6 37.92 -11.48 -8.23
CA TYR A 6 37.23 -12.76 -8.33
C TYR A 6 36.24 -12.90 -7.18
N THR A 7 35.02 -13.32 -7.50
CA THR A 7 34.00 -13.62 -6.50
C THR A 7 33.42 -15.00 -6.76
N ALA A 8 33.22 -15.78 -5.70
CA ALA A 8 32.48 -17.04 -5.76
C ALA A 8 30.95 -16.81 -5.88
N PHE A 9 30.51 -15.56 -5.98
CA PHE A 9 29.11 -15.20 -6.07
C PHE A 9 28.46 -15.76 -7.33
N LYS A 10 27.49 -16.65 -7.15
CA LYS A 10 26.64 -17.16 -8.22
C LYS A 10 25.58 -16.10 -8.57
N THR A 11 25.64 -15.57 -9.78
CA THR A 11 24.65 -14.64 -10.31
C THR A 11 23.39 -15.38 -10.74
N PHE A 12 22.21 -14.83 -10.43
CA PHE A 12 20.93 -15.35 -10.92
C PHE A 12 20.69 -14.97 -12.38
N LEU A 13 20.95 -13.70 -12.72
CA LEU A 13 20.74 -13.17 -14.07
C LEU A 13 22.03 -13.13 -14.86
N HIS A 14 21.91 -13.33 -16.17
CA HIS A 14 23.02 -13.20 -17.09
C HIS A 14 23.47 -11.74 -17.23
N LYS A 15 24.75 -11.55 -17.57
CA LYS A 15 25.31 -10.22 -17.82
C LYS A 15 24.69 -9.60 -19.08
N ASP A 16 24.30 -8.33 -18.99
CA ASP A 16 23.93 -7.54 -20.17
C ASP A 16 25.20 -7.20 -20.99
N LYS A 17 25.46 -7.99 -22.03
CA LYS A 17 26.61 -7.80 -22.91
C LYS A 17 26.50 -6.48 -23.71
N ILE A 18 25.30 -5.96 -23.97
CA ILE A 18 25.09 -4.72 -24.71
C ILE A 18 25.47 -3.54 -23.83
N LEU A 19 24.98 -3.51 -22.58
CA LEU A 19 25.35 -2.49 -21.60
C LEU A 19 26.87 -2.49 -21.37
N ILE A 20 27.47 -3.66 -21.12
CA ILE A 20 28.91 -3.77 -20.86
C ILE A 20 29.71 -3.20 -22.04
N LYS A 21 29.38 -3.59 -23.28
CA LYS A 21 30.03 -3.03 -24.49
C LYS A 21 29.86 -1.50 -24.58
N ARG A 22 28.68 -0.98 -24.26
CA ARG A 22 28.39 0.46 -24.27
C ARG A 22 29.20 1.23 -23.24
N LEU A 23 29.39 0.66 -22.04
CA LEU A 23 30.21 1.23 -20.97
C LEU A 23 31.70 1.19 -21.34
N LEU A 24 32.21 0.05 -21.79
CA LEU A 24 33.61 -0.10 -22.21
C LEU A 24 33.98 0.87 -23.35
N LYS A 25 33.12 0.99 -24.38
CA LYS A 25 33.31 1.99 -25.44
C LYS A 25 33.30 3.43 -24.89
N GLY A 26 32.50 3.70 -23.87
CA GLY A 26 32.50 4.99 -23.18
C GLY A 26 33.84 5.30 -22.52
N ILE A 27 34.44 4.32 -21.84
CA ILE A 27 35.76 4.45 -21.20
C ILE A 27 36.83 4.71 -22.27
N GLN A 28 36.85 3.89 -23.33
CA GLN A 28 37.80 4.05 -24.45
C GLN A 28 37.72 5.44 -25.09
N ARG A 29 36.51 6.01 -25.18
CA ARG A 29 36.27 7.35 -25.75
C ARG A 29 36.40 8.48 -24.72
N LYS A 30 36.95 8.22 -23.53
CA LYS A 30 37.09 9.20 -22.44
C LYS A 30 35.78 9.92 -22.10
N ARG A 31 34.65 9.22 -22.19
CA ARG A 31 33.33 9.76 -21.80
C ARG A 31 33.38 10.18 -20.33
N PRO A 32 32.83 11.36 -19.97
CA PRO A 32 32.76 11.80 -18.58
C PRO A 32 32.11 10.75 -17.67
N SER A 33 32.60 10.69 -16.43
CA SER A 33 32.22 9.66 -15.45
C SER A 33 30.75 9.73 -15.07
N GLU A 34 30.18 10.94 -15.12
CA GLU A 34 28.81 11.27 -14.75
C GLU A 34 27.85 10.65 -15.77
N VAL A 35 28.21 10.70 -17.05
CA VAL A 35 27.41 10.10 -18.13
C VAL A 35 27.45 8.57 -18.04
N GLN A 36 28.61 7.99 -17.71
CA GLN A 36 28.72 6.54 -17.49
C GLN A 36 27.86 6.10 -16.30
N SER A 37 27.92 6.87 -15.21
CA SER A 37 27.13 6.65 -14.00
C SER A 37 25.63 6.77 -14.28
N ALA A 38 25.21 7.76 -15.07
CA ALA A 38 23.81 7.93 -15.45
C ALA A 38 23.29 6.75 -16.29
N ILE A 39 24.08 6.24 -17.25
CA ILE A 39 23.74 5.05 -18.02
C ILE A 39 23.55 3.83 -17.11
N LEU A 40 24.45 3.63 -16.15
CA LEU A 40 24.38 2.52 -15.21
C LEU A 40 23.18 2.63 -14.26
N ARG A 41 22.95 3.81 -13.67
CA ARG A 41 21.80 4.06 -12.79
C ARG A 41 20.48 3.82 -13.51
N ARG A 42 20.36 4.29 -14.75
CA ARG A 42 19.16 4.08 -15.57
C ARG A 42 18.91 2.59 -15.82
N HIS A 43 19.94 1.84 -16.22
CA HIS A 43 19.81 0.41 -16.42
C HIS A 43 19.39 -0.34 -15.15
N LEU A 44 20.00 -0.01 -14.00
CA LEU A 44 19.66 -0.65 -12.72
C LEU A 44 18.24 -0.29 -12.26
N LEU A 45 17.79 0.94 -12.51
CA LEU A 45 16.42 1.37 -12.24
C LEU A 45 15.41 0.59 -13.09
N GLU A 46 15.62 0.54 -14.40
CA GLU A 46 14.79 -0.23 -15.33
C GLU A 46 14.72 -1.70 -14.92
N LEU A 47 15.86 -2.30 -14.57
CA LEU A 47 15.92 -3.69 -14.12
C LEU A 47 15.18 -3.92 -12.80
N THR A 48 15.29 -2.97 -11.86
CA THR A 48 14.57 -3.03 -10.58
C THR A 48 13.06 -2.91 -10.81
N GLN A 49 12.62 -2.03 -11.71
CA GLN A 49 11.22 -1.90 -12.08
C GLN A 49 10.70 -3.20 -12.70
N SER A 50 11.42 -3.79 -13.66
CA SER A 50 11.04 -5.08 -14.25
C SER A 50 10.90 -6.18 -13.21
N PHE A 51 11.75 -6.18 -12.17
CA PHE A 51 11.68 -7.13 -11.07
C PHE A 51 10.51 -6.85 -10.11
N ILE A 52 10.19 -5.59 -9.84
CA ILE A 52 9.16 -5.21 -8.86
C ILE A 52 7.74 -5.27 -9.46
N ILE A 53 7.55 -4.94 -10.74
CA ILE A 53 6.22 -4.87 -11.39
C ILE A 53 5.37 -6.14 -11.18
N PRO A 54 5.88 -7.38 -11.37
CA PRO A 54 5.08 -8.58 -11.13
C PRO A 54 4.61 -8.70 -9.68
N LEU A 55 5.48 -8.36 -8.71
CA LEU A 55 5.13 -8.38 -7.29
C LEU A 55 4.02 -7.37 -6.97
N GLU A 56 4.11 -6.16 -7.52
CA GLU A 56 3.09 -5.14 -7.32
C GLU A 56 1.74 -5.52 -7.91
N ARG A 57 1.74 -6.11 -9.10
CA ARG A 57 0.53 -6.64 -9.74
C ARG A 57 -0.10 -7.75 -8.91
N TYR A 58 0.71 -8.68 -8.41
CA TYR A 58 0.24 -9.75 -7.54
C TYR A 58 -0.34 -9.19 -6.24
N MET A 59 0.36 -8.27 -5.56
CA MET A 59 -0.16 -7.59 -4.36
C MET A 59 -1.49 -6.90 -4.64
N ALA A 60 -1.61 -6.18 -5.76
CA ALA A 60 -2.86 -5.53 -6.15
C ALA A 60 -4.01 -6.54 -6.35
N SER A 61 -3.71 -7.73 -6.88
CA SER A 61 -4.70 -8.80 -7.03
C SER A 61 -5.24 -9.33 -5.69
N LEU A 62 -4.50 -9.17 -4.60
CA LEU A 62 -4.94 -9.56 -3.25
C LEU A 62 -5.97 -8.61 -2.66
N MET A 63 -6.15 -7.42 -3.24
CA MET A 63 -7.19 -6.48 -2.82
C MET A 63 -8.58 -7.09 -3.01
N PRO A 64 -9.51 -6.87 -2.07
CA PRO A 64 -10.91 -7.20 -2.28
C PRO A 64 -11.52 -6.30 -3.35
N LEU A 65 -12.60 -6.79 -3.98
CA LEU A 65 -13.33 -6.00 -4.97
C LEU A 65 -14.02 -4.82 -4.29
N GLN A 66 -13.95 -3.63 -4.88
CA GLN A 66 -14.58 -2.42 -4.31
C GLN A 66 -16.09 -2.61 -4.03
N ARG A 67 -16.80 -3.28 -4.95
CA ARG A 67 -18.24 -3.61 -4.79
C ARG A 67 -18.58 -4.52 -3.59
N SER A 68 -17.58 -5.17 -3.00
CA SER A 68 -17.77 -6.01 -1.81
C SER A 68 -17.60 -5.24 -0.49
N VAL A 69 -17.15 -3.98 -0.55
CA VAL A 69 -17.09 -3.07 0.60
C VAL A 69 -18.49 -2.52 0.84
N SER A 70 -19.02 -2.71 2.04
CA SER A 70 -20.35 -2.21 2.42
C SER A 70 -20.28 -1.32 3.66
N PRO A 71 -21.17 -0.31 3.81
CA PRO A 71 -21.13 0.64 4.92
C PRO A 71 -21.18 -0.04 6.29
N TRP A 72 -22.10 -1.00 6.43
CA TRP A 72 -22.56 -1.55 7.71
C TRP A 72 -21.93 -2.89 8.08
N LYS A 73 -20.98 -3.39 7.29
CA LYS A 73 -20.26 -4.64 7.58
C LYS A 73 -18.78 -4.37 7.75
N THR A 74 -18.11 -5.29 8.40
CA THR A 74 -16.65 -5.32 8.44
C THR A 74 -16.10 -5.33 7.02
N PRO A 75 -15.12 -4.46 6.69
CA PRO A 75 -14.48 -4.50 5.39
C PRO A 75 -13.93 -5.89 5.07
N PRO A 76 -14.04 -6.35 3.82
CA PRO A 76 -13.42 -7.58 3.39
C PRO A 76 -11.90 -7.51 3.61
N GLN A 77 -11.29 -8.61 4.04
CA GLN A 77 -9.85 -8.64 4.31
C GLN A 77 -9.04 -8.71 3.01
N ILE A 78 -7.84 -8.13 3.04
CA ILE A 78 -6.83 -8.34 2.01
C ILE A 78 -6.41 -9.81 2.06
N ARG A 79 -6.38 -10.49 0.91
CA ARG A 79 -5.95 -11.89 0.84
C ARG A 79 -4.47 -12.01 1.26
N PRO A 80 -4.09 -13.06 1.99
CA PRO A 80 -2.70 -13.24 2.39
C PRO A 80 -1.81 -13.46 1.17
N PHE A 81 -0.57 -12.97 1.24
CA PHE A 81 0.42 -13.18 0.20
C PHE A 81 0.94 -14.62 0.22
N SER A 82 0.82 -15.33 -0.90
CA SER A 82 1.41 -16.66 -1.09
C SER A 82 2.65 -16.55 -1.99
N GLN A 83 3.81 -16.92 -1.45
CA GLN A 83 5.05 -16.99 -2.26
C GLN A 83 4.92 -18.02 -3.38
N GLU A 84 4.24 -19.13 -3.14
CA GLU A 84 4.07 -20.21 -4.12
C GLU A 84 3.21 -19.75 -5.29
N ASP A 85 2.02 -19.19 -5.01
CA ASP A 85 1.11 -18.70 -6.04
C ASP A 85 1.76 -17.58 -6.85
N PHE A 86 2.49 -16.68 -6.18
CA PHE A 86 3.25 -15.65 -6.87
C PHE A 86 4.26 -16.26 -7.83
N LEU A 87 5.08 -17.22 -7.37
CA LEU A 87 6.10 -17.83 -8.21
C LEU A 87 5.50 -18.61 -9.39
N LEU A 88 4.34 -19.25 -9.21
CA LEU A 88 3.60 -19.91 -10.30
C LEU A 88 3.08 -18.90 -11.33
N SER A 89 2.66 -17.71 -10.90
CA SER A 89 2.18 -16.67 -11.81
C SER A 89 3.27 -16.05 -12.69
N LEU A 90 4.56 -16.28 -12.38
CA LEU A 90 5.68 -15.67 -13.10
C LEU A 90 5.84 -16.18 -14.52
N ASP A 91 5.34 -17.37 -14.86
CA ASP A 91 5.41 -17.88 -16.23
C ASP A 91 4.64 -16.96 -17.19
N ASP A 92 3.48 -16.46 -16.76
CA ASP A 92 2.61 -15.59 -17.56
C ASP A 92 2.84 -14.09 -17.31
N THR A 93 3.28 -13.71 -16.10
CA THR A 93 3.32 -12.30 -15.67
C THR A 93 4.70 -11.79 -15.26
N GLY A 94 5.74 -12.59 -15.46
CA GLY A 94 7.06 -12.34 -14.91
C GLY A 94 7.88 -11.23 -15.60
N PRO A 95 9.10 -10.98 -15.10
CA PRO A 95 10.00 -9.93 -15.60
C PRO A 95 10.34 -10.04 -17.09
N GLN A 96 10.23 -11.23 -17.68
CA GLN A 96 10.47 -11.46 -19.12
C GLN A 96 9.58 -10.59 -20.03
N LEU A 97 8.46 -10.10 -19.53
CA LEU A 97 7.57 -9.18 -20.27
C LEU A 97 8.12 -7.76 -20.36
N THR A 98 9.02 -7.37 -19.47
CA THR A 98 9.53 -5.99 -19.36
C THR A 98 11.05 -5.90 -19.38
N SER A 99 11.75 -7.04 -19.31
CA SER A 99 13.20 -7.13 -19.35
C SER A 99 13.67 -8.14 -20.39
N VAL A 100 14.69 -7.75 -21.15
CA VAL A 100 15.38 -8.64 -22.10
C VAL A 100 16.41 -9.55 -21.42
N LEU A 101 16.66 -9.36 -20.12
CA LEU A 101 17.62 -10.15 -19.38
C LEU A 101 17.08 -11.56 -19.09
N LYS A 102 17.95 -12.54 -19.35
CA LYS A 102 17.70 -13.96 -19.11
C LYS A 102 18.41 -14.42 -17.85
N GLY A 103 17.94 -15.52 -17.28
CA GLY A 103 18.54 -16.17 -16.13
C GLY A 103 17.47 -16.71 -15.18
N ASP A 104 17.90 -17.01 -13.95
CA ASP A 104 17.07 -17.59 -12.91
C ASP A 104 16.32 -16.49 -12.12
N TRP A 105 15.29 -15.92 -12.75
CA TRP A 105 14.40 -14.94 -12.11
C TRP A 105 13.71 -15.52 -10.87
N LEU A 106 13.30 -16.79 -10.95
CA LEU A 106 12.62 -17.49 -9.87
C LEU A 106 13.53 -17.63 -8.64
N GLY A 107 14.78 -18.02 -8.83
CA GLY A 107 15.79 -18.05 -7.76
C GLY A 107 16.09 -16.66 -7.18
N LEU A 108 16.07 -15.62 -8.01
CA LEU A 108 16.24 -14.24 -7.53
C LEU A 108 15.08 -13.82 -6.62
N TYR A 109 13.83 -14.10 -6.99
CA TYR A 109 12.66 -13.85 -6.11
C TYR A 109 12.75 -14.66 -4.82
N ARG A 110 13.08 -15.96 -4.89
CA ARG A 110 13.27 -16.79 -3.68
C ARG A 110 14.36 -16.25 -2.75
N LYS A 111 15.40 -15.62 -3.29
CA LYS A 111 16.42 -14.94 -2.49
C LYS A 111 15.89 -13.63 -1.91
N PHE A 112 15.19 -12.84 -2.71
CA PHE A 112 14.61 -11.57 -2.29
C PHE A 112 13.63 -11.75 -1.12
N PHE A 113 12.75 -12.76 -1.17
CA PHE A 113 11.80 -13.06 -0.10
C PHE A 113 12.44 -13.38 1.26
N ARG A 114 13.71 -13.81 1.26
CA ARG A 114 14.48 -14.08 2.49
C ARG A 114 15.29 -12.87 2.95
N SER A 115 15.19 -11.74 2.26
CA SER A 115 15.98 -10.54 2.54
C SER A 115 15.20 -9.51 3.37
N PRO A 116 15.88 -8.69 4.19
CA PRO A 116 15.25 -7.57 4.88
C PRO A 116 14.60 -6.55 3.94
N ASN A 117 15.08 -6.46 2.69
CA ASN A 117 14.52 -5.57 1.69
C ASN A 117 13.07 -5.97 1.33
N PHE A 118 12.80 -7.26 1.17
CA PHE A 118 11.45 -7.73 0.93
C PHE A 118 10.55 -7.47 2.13
N ASP A 119 11.05 -7.74 3.33
CA ASP A 119 10.30 -7.52 4.58
C ASP A 119 9.87 -6.04 4.73
N GLY A 120 10.79 -5.10 4.52
CA GLY A 120 10.49 -3.67 4.50
C GLY A 120 9.51 -3.28 3.38
N TRP A 121 9.76 -3.75 2.15
CA TRP A 121 8.90 -3.48 1.00
C TRP A 121 7.47 -4.03 1.20
N TYR A 122 7.34 -5.26 1.70
CA TYR A 122 6.07 -5.93 1.93
C TYR A 122 5.24 -5.23 3.01
N ARG A 123 5.86 -4.89 4.15
CA ARG A 123 5.17 -4.13 5.21
C ARG A 123 4.67 -2.79 4.72
N GLN A 124 5.50 -2.06 3.97
CA GLN A 124 5.11 -0.78 3.38
C GLN A 124 3.89 -0.98 2.45
N ARG A 125 3.98 -1.93 1.52
CA ARG A 125 2.93 -2.18 0.52
C ARG A 125 1.62 -2.66 1.14
N HIS A 126 1.71 -3.55 2.13
CA HIS A 126 0.55 -4.02 2.87
C HIS A 126 -0.13 -2.89 3.66
N ARG A 127 0.66 -1.99 4.26
CA ARG A 127 0.13 -0.79 4.94
C ARG A 127 -0.62 0.11 3.98
N GLU A 128 -0.05 0.42 2.82
CA GLU A 128 -0.71 1.22 1.77
C GLU A 128 -2.03 0.60 1.31
N MET A 129 -2.05 -0.73 1.10
CA MET A 129 -3.26 -1.45 0.73
C MET A 129 -4.33 -1.40 1.84
N THR A 130 -3.91 -1.54 3.10
CA THR A 130 -4.80 -1.45 4.27
C THR A 130 -5.41 -0.06 4.36
N GLN A 131 -4.59 0.98 4.25
CA GLN A 131 -5.04 2.37 4.21
C GLN A 131 -6.01 2.63 3.05
N LYS A 132 -5.73 2.08 1.87
CA LYS A 132 -6.63 2.23 0.71
C LYS A 132 -7.99 1.57 0.95
N LEU A 133 -8.01 0.40 1.57
CA LEU A 133 -9.26 -0.29 1.94
C LEU A 133 -10.05 0.49 2.99
N GLU A 134 -9.37 1.05 3.99
CA GLU A 134 -9.98 1.91 5.01
C GLU A 134 -10.58 3.19 4.40
N SER A 135 -9.86 3.84 3.47
CA SER A 135 -10.39 4.97 2.71
C SER A 135 -11.66 4.60 1.93
N LEU A 136 -11.64 3.47 1.21
CA LEU A 136 -12.81 3.00 0.46
C LEU A 136 -14.00 2.71 1.38
N HIS A 137 -13.76 2.15 2.57
CA HIS A 137 -14.84 1.91 3.53
C HIS A 137 -15.44 3.21 4.05
N LEU A 138 -14.61 4.20 4.36
CA LEU A 138 -15.07 5.50 4.82
C LEU A 138 -15.89 6.24 3.76
N GLU A 139 -15.46 6.20 2.50
CA GLU A 139 -16.21 6.78 1.38
C GLU A 139 -17.60 6.14 1.26
N VAL A 140 -17.66 4.80 1.20
CA VAL A 140 -18.92 4.05 1.09
C VAL A 140 -19.82 4.29 2.30
N LEU A 141 -19.24 4.42 3.49
CA LEU A 141 -19.97 4.74 4.71
C LEU A 141 -20.60 6.13 4.63
N CYS A 142 -19.84 7.14 4.21
CA CYS A 142 -20.34 8.51 4.11
C CYS A 142 -21.39 8.67 3.01
N ASP A 143 -21.36 7.84 1.96
CA ASP A 143 -22.38 7.84 0.91
C ASP A 143 -23.68 7.13 1.33
N ALA A 144 -23.65 6.34 2.40
CA ALA A 144 -24.85 5.71 2.94
C ALA A 144 -25.74 6.74 3.69
N ASP A 145 -27.05 6.55 3.63
CA ASP A 145 -27.99 7.32 4.46
C ASP A 145 -27.93 6.81 5.90
N LEU A 146 -26.99 7.38 6.64
CA LEU A 146 -26.75 6.95 8.00
C LEU A 146 -27.82 7.43 8.99
N VAL A 147 -28.54 8.52 8.68
CA VAL A 147 -29.62 9.06 9.53
C VAL A 147 -30.83 8.14 9.49
N THR A 148 -31.18 7.64 8.31
CA THR A 148 -32.28 6.67 8.18
C THR A 148 -31.91 5.34 8.84
N TRP A 149 -30.65 4.91 8.76
CA TRP A 149 -30.18 3.67 9.40
C TRP A 149 -30.20 3.70 10.94
N THR A 150 -30.08 4.87 11.55
CA THR A 150 -30.11 4.98 13.03
C THR A 150 -31.53 4.97 13.61
N LYS A 151 -32.58 5.11 12.79
CA LYS A 151 -33.97 5.21 13.28
C LYS A 151 -34.51 3.92 13.88
N ASP A 152 -34.05 2.77 13.40
CA ASP A 152 -34.45 1.43 13.87
C ASP A 152 -33.50 0.85 14.92
N LYS A 153 -32.55 1.66 15.42
CA LYS A 153 -31.50 1.23 16.36
C LYS A 153 -31.79 1.65 17.78
N SER A 154 -31.41 0.79 18.72
CA SER A 154 -31.44 1.15 20.15
C SER A 154 -30.45 2.28 20.45
N GLU A 155 -30.66 2.96 21.58
CA GLU A 155 -29.72 3.99 22.05
C GLU A 155 -28.30 3.42 22.23
N VAL A 156 -28.18 2.20 22.74
CA VAL A 156 -26.89 1.52 22.93
C VAL A 156 -26.18 1.27 21.59
N GLU A 157 -26.89 0.76 20.59
CA GLU A 157 -26.35 0.58 19.23
C GLU A 157 -25.95 1.90 18.58
N THR A 158 -26.73 2.95 18.84
CA THR A 158 -26.47 4.31 18.33
C THR A 158 -25.21 4.90 18.97
N VAL A 159 -25.05 4.74 20.28
CA VAL A 159 -23.84 5.15 21.03
C VAL A 159 -22.62 4.36 20.53
N ASP A 160 -22.71 3.04 20.38
CA ASP A 160 -21.62 2.21 19.86
C ASP A 160 -21.21 2.62 18.44
N LEU A 161 -22.18 2.93 17.57
CA LEU A 161 -21.92 3.49 16.25
C LEU A 161 -21.13 4.80 16.36
N ILE A 162 -21.60 5.77 17.16
CA ILE A 162 -20.92 7.06 17.34
C ILE A 162 -19.46 6.87 17.78
N LEU A 163 -19.21 5.98 18.74
CA LEU A 163 -17.86 5.69 19.22
C LEU A 163 -16.98 5.09 18.10
N LYS A 164 -17.49 4.11 17.35
CA LYS A 164 -16.80 3.51 16.21
C LYS A 164 -16.51 4.53 15.11
N LEU A 165 -17.43 5.43 14.82
CA LEU A 165 -17.25 6.49 13.81
C LEU A 165 -16.19 7.49 14.22
N ARG A 166 -16.19 7.93 15.49
CA ARG A 166 -15.15 8.81 16.04
C ARG A 166 -13.77 8.15 16.03
N GLU A 167 -13.69 6.87 16.39
CA GLU A 167 -12.44 6.12 16.32
C GLU A 167 -11.89 6.08 14.88
N LYS A 168 -12.76 5.76 13.91
CA LYS A 168 -12.42 5.76 12.49
C LYS A 168 -11.98 7.13 11.99
N LEU A 169 -12.67 8.21 12.37
CA LEU A 169 -12.32 9.59 12.01
C LEU A 169 -10.94 9.96 12.56
N ASN A 170 -10.69 9.67 13.84
CA ASN A 170 -9.41 9.95 14.49
C ASN A 170 -8.27 9.12 13.89
N LYS A 171 -8.54 7.86 13.54
CA LYS A 171 -7.58 7.01 12.84
C LYS A 171 -7.27 7.57 11.44
N ALA A 172 -8.29 7.98 10.69
CA ALA A 172 -8.13 8.55 9.35
C ALA A 172 -7.25 9.81 9.35
N ARG A 173 -7.48 10.71 10.32
CA ARG A 173 -6.68 11.92 10.53
C ARG A 173 -5.23 11.60 10.91
N ARG A 174 -5.02 10.73 11.91
CA ARG A 174 -3.68 10.31 12.35
C ARG A 174 -2.86 9.66 11.25
N GLN A 175 -3.50 8.86 10.41
CA GLN A 175 -2.85 8.15 9.31
C GLN A 175 -2.75 8.97 8.02
N GLN A 176 -3.32 10.19 8.00
CA GLN A 176 -3.43 11.04 6.81
C GLN A 176 -3.95 10.24 5.59
N LEU A 177 -5.07 9.52 5.80
CA LEU A 177 -5.68 8.73 4.74
C LEU A 177 -6.02 9.61 3.54
N GLN A 178 -5.69 9.13 2.35
CA GLN A 178 -6.11 9.80 1.11
C GLN A 178 -7.58 9.49 0.87
N LEU A 179 -8.41 10.50 1.04
CA LEU A 179 -9.86 10.48 0.93
C LEU A 179 -10.31 11.50 -0.12
N LYS A 180 -11.53 11.35 -0.63
CA LYS A 180 -12.18 12.40 -1.43
C LYS A 180 -12.47 13.63 -0.56
N ASP A 181 -12.51 14.80 -1.20
CA ASP A 181 -12.80 16.06 -0.53
C ASP A 181 -14.17 16.02 0.18
N GLY A 182 -14.23 16.57 1.39
CA GLY A 182 -15.45 16.65 2.19
C GLY A 182 -15.90 15.35 2.88
N VAL A 183 -15.21 14.21 2.69
CA VAL A 183 -15.59 12.94 3.36
C VAL A 183 -15.53 13.05 4.88
N LEU A 184 -14.45 13.65 5.41
CA LEU A 184 -14.28 13.83 6.86
C LEU A 184 -15.32 14.80 7.43
N GLU A 185 -15.55 15.93 6.76
CA GLU A 185 -16.55 16.93 7.14
C GLU A 185 -17.97 16.34 7.15
N LYS A 186 -18.32 15.55 6.12
CA LYS A 186 -19.61 14.86 6.05
C LYS A 186 -19.79 13.87 7.20
N LEU A 187 -18.75 13.13 7.56
CA LEU A 187 -18.78 12.20 8.68
C LEU A 187 -18.90 12.92 10.04
N GLU A 188 -18.22 14.06 10.20
CA GLU A 188 -18.29 14.90 11.40
C GLU A 188 -19.69 15.47 11.60
N ASN A 189 -20.26 16.09 10.56
CA ASN A 189 -21.62 16.62 10.58
C ASN A 189 -22.64 15.50 10.87
N PHE A 190 -22.40 14.29 10.35
CA PHE A 190 -23.24 13.15 10.64
C PHE A 190 -23.18 12.75 12.12
N ILE A 191 -21.98 12.61 12.68
CA ILE A 191 -21.80 12.29 14.10
C ILE A 191 -22.52 13.32 14.98
N GLU A 192 -22.39 14.62 14.66
CA GLU A 192 -23.08 15.70 15.37
C GLU A 192 -24.60 15.58 15.28
N THR A 193 -25.12 15.27 14.09
CA THR A 193 -26.56 15.06 13.87
C THR A 193 -27.12 13.91 14.71
N ILE A 194 -26.41 12.78 14.82
CA ILE A 194 -26.89 11.68 15.68
C ILE A 194 -26.82 12.07 17.16
N VAL A 195 -25.71 12.68 17.59
CA VAL A 195 -25.51 13.08 18.99
C VAL A 195 -26.62 14.03 19.45
N THR A 196 -27.05 14.96 18.59
CA THR A 196 -28.15 15.90 18.89
C THR A 196 -29.53 15.25 18.87
N SER A 197 -29.70 14.09 18.23
CA SER A 197 -30.95 13.31 18.26
C SER A 197 -31.11 12.40 19.49
N LEU A 198 -30.04 12.20 20.27
CA LEU A 198 -30.06 11.38 21.49
C LEU A 198 -30.67 12.16 22.68
N PRO A 199 -31.21 11.48 23.70
CA PRO A 199 -31.65 12.11 24.94
C PRO A 199 -30.54 12.96 25.58
N GLU A 200 -30.91 14.06 26.24
CA GLU A 200 -29.95 15.05 26.75
C GLU A 200 -28.84 14.46 27.63
N GLU A 201 -29.16 13.46 28.47
CA GLU A 201 -28.17 12.83 29.35
C GLU A 201 -27.06 12.12 28.56
N LEU A 202 -27.43 11.34 27.54
CA LEU A 202 -26.48 10.64 26.66
C LEU A 202 -25.76 11.61 25.73
N GLY A 203 -26.48 12.60 25.18
CA GLY A 203 -25.91 13.64 24.33
C GLY A 203 -24.83 14.47 25.04
N ARG A 204 -25.05 14.83 26.32
CA ARG A 204 -24.07 15.57 27.14
C ARG A 204 -22.79 14.75 27.40
N VAL A 205 -22.93 13.47 27.74
CA VAL A 205 -21.77 12.57 27.94
C VAL A 205 -20.96 12.41 26.66
N LEU A 206 -21.64 12.23 25.52
CA LEU A 206 -20.95 12.10 24.23
C LEU A 206 -20.32 13.42 23.74
N SER A 207 -20.91 14.56 24.08
CA SER A 207 -20.38 15.88 23.68
C SER A 207 -19.14 16.27 24.50
N THR A 208 -19.09 15.89 25.78
CA THR A 208 -17.92 16.13 26.66
C THR A 208 -16.69 15.30 26.27
N HIS A 209 -16.86 14.16 25.60
CA HIS A 209 -15.74 13.42 25.01
C HIS A 209 -15.10 14.10 23.76
N CYS A 210 -15.67 15.18 23.22
CA CYS A 210 -14.99 15.98 22.21
C CYS A 210 -13.92 16.92 22.79
N THR A 211 -14.02 17.35 24.05
CA THR A 211 -13.14 18.40 24.62
C THR A 211 -11.80 17.88 25.15
N HIS A 212 -11.63 16.56 25.32
CA HIS A 212 -10.38 15.99 25.85
C HIS A 212 -9.35 15.61 24.77
N ILE A 213 -9.68 15.69 23.47
CA ILE A 213 -8.75 15.32 22.39
C ILE A 213 -8.03 16.55 21.79
N THR A 214 -8.49 17.76 22.07
CA THR A 214 -7.89 19.01 21.54
C THR A 214 -6.73 19.57 22.38
N HIS A 215 -6.41 18.98 23.53
CA HIS A 215 -5.32 19.45 24.39
C HIS A 215 -4.29 18.34 24.67
N SER A 216 -3.56 17.91 23.65
CA SER A 216 -2.23 17.30 23.84
C SER A 216 -1.36 17.47 22.60
N THR A 217 -1.04 18.72 22.28
CA THR A 217 0.19 19.09 21.56
C THR A 217 0.58 20.49 21.99
N HIS A 218 1.37 20.55 23.08
CA HIS A 218 2.33 21.61 23.32
C HIS A 218 3.70 20.96 23.47
#